data_AF-A0A077HIT1-F1
#
_entry.id   AF-A0A077HIT1-F1
#
_cell.length_a   1.000
_cell.length_b   1.000
_cell.length_c   1.000
_cell.angle_alpha   90.00
_cell.angle_beta   90.00
_cell.angle_gamma   90.00
#
_symmetry.space_group_name_H-M   'P 1'
#
loop_
_entity.id
_entity.type
_entity.pdbx_description
1 polymer ?
#
loop_
_entity_poly.entity_id
_entity_poly.type
_entity_poly.pdbx_seq_one_letter_code
_entity_poly.pdbx_strand_id
1 'polypeptide(L)'
;MNAPLRRTRGDLIATGVIAGISSLLVGAAFFTAPARDAHLAPAAEEQQDYGRLAVAPSALSEGFTLRDTSGRDQPLVANGLIITYNNNTLSATTPEGETVWTYERPNELCLVDQAWDKVVAAYRNNAGCGDVVAIDAKTGSYAGTRSAIAPDNVVRLASNDRVGYASAERVELWRSDLVRTVEYGRVEAKQEPKQQPHECTITSALTRKELLAVTEICDDGAFLRLQEATPEDSREPEILADIPVSEDAYLVAISQDAAAVYDPATSEVRGYDKDGATTSTSFVPQLDAPELGPDGVVKNLPVADLPHHMTYWENGSLVLMEPAELQVTGVFQGALGTGVAAGDALLYATDNGIAVADWHTTAPERVIPVDRGGYSGPVHIASAGATVVEKRGDEVVVMRATTS
;
A
#
# COMPACT_ATOMS: atom_id res chain seq x y z
N MET A 1 -24.57 6.62 -51.00
CA MET A 1 -23.21 6.03 -51.01
C MET A 1 -22.58 6.39 -52.34
N ASN A 2 -21.52 7.21 -52.33
CA ASN A 2 -20.84 7.61 -53.56
C ASN A 2 -20.12 6.40 -54.17
N ALA A 3 -20.13 6.30 -55.50
CA ALA A 3 -19.38 5.26 -56.19
C ALA A 3 -17.87 5.47 -55.95
N PRO A 4 -17.10 4.41 -55.66
CA PRO A 4 -15.66 4.53 -55.43
C PRO A 4 -14.96 5.02 -56.71
N LEU A 5 -13.93 5.85 -56.53
CA LEU A 5 -13.14 6.46 -57.61
C LEU A 5 -12.49 5.41 -58.55
N ARG A 6 -12.29 4.17 -58.08
CA ARG A 6 -11.82 3.02 -58.85
C ARG A 6 -12.45 1.73 -58.31
N ARG A 7 -12.92 0.84 -59.20
CA ARG A 7 -13.52 -0.46 -58.84
C ARG A 7 -13.07 -1.56 -59.81
N THR A 8 -11.82 -1.97 -59.72
CA THR A 8 -11.32 -3.14 -60.47
C THR A 8 -11.54 -4.44 -59.69
N ARG A 9 -11.37 -5.60 -60.35
CA ARG A 9 -11.39 -6.91 -59.66
C ARG A 9 -10.31 -7.00 -58.58
N GLY A 10 -9.13 -6.45 -58.85
CA GLY A 10 -8.04 -6.38 -57.87
C GLY A 10 -8.42 -5.57 -56.63
N ASP A 11 -9.08 -4.42 -56.82
CA ASP A 11 -9.54 -3.58 -55.70
C ASP A 11 -10.57 -4.29 -54.82
N LEU A 12 -11.50 -5.06 -55.44
CA LEU A 12 -12.50 -5.83 -54.70
C LEU A 12 -11.87 -6.99 -53.92
N ILE A 13 -10.90 -7.70 -54.50
CA ILE A 13 -10.14 -8.75 -53.80
C ILE A 13 -9.36 -8.15 -52.63
N ALA A 14 -8.61 -7.07 -52.86
CA ALA A 14 -7.84 -6.39 -51.81
C ALA A 14 -8.74 -5.89 -50.68
N THR A 15 -9.88 -5.27 -51.01
CA THR A 15 -10.87 -4.82 -50.02
C THR A 15 -11.42 -6.00 -49.22
N GLY A 16 -11.78 -7.11 -49.87
CA GLY A 16 -12.27 -8.31 -49.19
C GLY A 16 -11.23 -8.93 -48.27
N VAL A 17 -9.96 -8.98 -48.69
CA VAL A 17 -8.84 -9.46 -47.88
C VAL A 17 -8.61 -8.56 -46.67
N ILE A 18 -8.52 -7.24 -46.87
CA ILE A 18 -8.34 -6.29 -45.78
C ILE A 18 -9.50 -6.37 -44.80
N ALA A 19 -10.75 -6.36 -45.28
CA ALA A 19 -11.93 -6.48 -44.42
C ALA A 19 -11.95 -7.81 -43.65
N GLY A 20 -11.56 -8.92 -44.29
CA GLY A 20 -11.41 -10.22 -43.66
C GLY A 20 -10.35 -10.21 -42.55
N ILE A 21 -9.15 -9.69 -42.83
CA ILE A 21 -8.06 -9.57 -41.85
C ILE A 21 -8.48 -8.64 -40.71
N SER A 22 -9.04 -7.47 -40.99
CA SER A 22 -9.49 -6.54 -39.94
C SER A 22 -10.57 -7.17 -39.07
N SER A 23 -11.52 -7.91 -39.64
CA SER A 23 -12.56 -8.61 -38.88
C SER A 23 -11.96 -9.72 -38.00
N LEU A 24 -10.95 -10.45 -38.51
CA LEU A 24 -10.22 -11.45 -37.73
C LEU A 24 -9.43 -10.81 -36.59
N LEU A 25 -8.74 -9.70 -36.82
CA LEU A 25 -7.98 -8.99 -35.79
C LEU A 25 -8.89 -8.41 -34.70
N VAL A 26 -10.01 -7.80 -35.09
CA VAL A 26 -11.02 -7.29 -34.14
C VAL A 26 -11.65 -8.45 -33.36
N GLY A 27 -11.99 -9.54 -34.04
CA GLY A 27 -12.51 -10.74 -33.40
C GLY A 27 -11.52 -11.32 -32.39
N ALA A 28 -10.25 -11.49 -32.78
CA ALA A 28 -9.19 -11.95 -31.89
C ALA A 28 -9.06 -11.04 -30.68
N ALA A 29 -8.90 -9.73 -30.88
CA ALA A 29 -8.80 -8.75 -29.79
C ALA A 29 -10.01 -8.78 -28.85
N PHE A 30 -11.23 -8.96 -29.38
CA PHE A 30 -12.44 -9.08 -28.58
C PHE A 30 -12.46 -10.36 -27.74
N PHE A 31 -12.12 -11.51 -28.33
CA PHE A 31 -12.16 -12.80 -27.62
C PHE A 31 -11.00 -12.99 -26.64
N THR A 32 -9.86 -12.36 -26.88
CA THR A 32 -8.68 -12.42 -25.99
C THR A 32 -8.58 -11.21 -25.06
N ALA A 33 -9.61 -10.35 -25.00
CA ALA A 33 -9.59 -9.18 -24.14
C ALA A 33 -9.54 -9.60 -22.66
N PRO A 34 -8.52 -9.19 -21.87
CA PRO A 34 -8.38 -9.59 -20.47
C PRO A 34 -9.59 -9.25 -19.60
N ALA A 35 -10.34 -8.21 -19.95
CA ALA A 35 -11.58 -7.82 -19.27
C ALA A 35 -12.66 -8.92 -19.28
N ARG A 36 -12.55 -9.93 -20.16
CA ARG A 36 -13.48 -11.07 -20.21
C ARG A 36 -13.19 -12.12 -19.16
N ASP A 37 -11.96 -12.17 -18.66
CA ASP A 37 -11.51 -13.11 -17.62
C ASP A 37 -11.52 -12.47 -16.23
N ALA A 38 -11.98 -11.22 -16.13
CA ALA A 38 -12.20 -10.52 -14.86
C ALA A 38 -13.70 -10.53 -14.51
N HIS A 39 -14.03 -10.96 -13.30
CA HIS A 39 -15.40 -11.08 -12.84
C HIS A 39 -15.60 -10.29 -11.54
N LEU A 40 -16.40 -9.24 -11.61
CA LEU A 40 -16.81 -8.44 -10.46
C LEU A 40 -18.26 -8.80 -10.11
N ALA A 41 -18.47 -9.31 -8.90
CA ALA A 41 -19.78 -9.48 -8.30
C ALA A 41 -19.96 -8.35 -7.28
N PRO A 42 -20.69 -7.27 -7.64
CA PRO A 42 -20.87 -6.12 -6.75
C PRO A 42 -21.80 -6.45 -5.58
N ALA A 43 -21.82 -5.56 -4.58
CA ALA A 43 -22.75 -5.66 -3.47
C ALA A 43 -24.20 -5.50 -3.95
N ALA A 44 -25.12 -6.24 -3.32
CA ALA A 44 -26.54 -6.14 -3.62
C ALA A 44 -27.10 -4.73 -3.32
N GLU A 45 -26.57 -4.11 -2.25
CA GLU A 45 -26.87 -2.74 -1.83
C GLU A 45 -25.57 -2.06 -1.39
N GLU A 46 -25.53 -0.73 -1.49
CA GLU A 46 -24.40 0.06 -0.98
C GLU A 46 -24.25 -0.17 0.52
N GLN A 47 -23.05 -0.58 0.93
CA GLN A 47 -22.74 -0.79 2.33
C GLN A 47 -22.70 0.54 3.11
N GLN A 48 -22.88 0.50 4.42
CA GLN A 48 -22.57 1.67 5.24
C GLN A 48 -21.06 1.81 5.46
N ASP A 49 -20.62 2.96 5.97
CA ASP A 49 -19.30 3.04 6.60
C ASP A 49 -19.42 2.46 8.01
N TYR A 50 -18.75 1.34 8.26
CA TYR A 50 -18.79 0.69 9.57
C TYR A 50 -17.92 1.42 10.60
N GLY A 51 -17.05 2.33 10.15
CA GLY A 51 -16.17 3.11 10.99
C GLY A 51 -15.05 2.29 11.63
N ARG A 52 -14.53 2.82 12.73
CA ARG A 52 -13.41 2.27 13.49
C ARG A 52 -13.80 2.11 14.96
N LEU A 53 -12.96 1.41 15.71
CA LEU A 53 -13.20 1.16 17.12
C LEU A 53 -13.16 2.48 17.92
N ALA A 54 -14.26 2.83 18.57
CA ALA A 54 -14.38 4.12 19.25
C ALA A 54 -13.79 4.12 20.67
N VAL A 55 -13.75 2.96 21.33
CA VAL A 55 -13.27 2.79 22.71
C VAL A 55 -12.55 1.46 22.85
N ALA A 56 -11.47 1.42 23.64
CA ALA A 56 -10.76 0.19 23.95
C ALA A 56 -11.70 -0.85 24.61
N PRO A 57 -11.82 -2.07 24.07
CA PRO A 57 -12.80 -3.03 24.55
C PRO A 57 -12.37 -3.66 25.87
N SER A 58 -13.33 -4.07 26.68
CA SER A 58 -13.07 -4.76 27.95
C SER A 58 -12.70 -6.24 27.75
N ALA A 59 -13.25 -6.86 26.70
CA ALA A 59 -13.00 -8.24 26.30
C ALA A 59 -13.10 -8.41 24.79
N LEU A 60 -12.41 -9.44 24.28
CA LEU A 60 -12.43 -9.87 22.88
C LEU A 60 -12.83 -11.34 22.80
N SER A 61 -13.59 -11.70 21.78
CA SER A 61 -13.88 -13.09 21.43
C SER A 61 -13.74 -13.29 19.93
N GLU A 62 -13.13 -14.39 19.51
CA GLU A 62 -12.99 -14.69 18.08
C GLU A 62 -14.37 -14.87 17.43
N GLY A 63 -14.55 -14.24 16.28
CA GLY A 63 -15.78 -14.24 15.52
C GLY A 63 -15.73 -15.18 14.34
N PHE A 64 -14.87 -14.87 13.37
CA PHE A 64 -14.62 -15.68 12.18
C PHE A 64 -13.21 -15.41 11.66
N THR A 65 -12.75 -16.28 10.76
CA THR A 65 -11.44 -16.21 10.14
C THR A 65 -11.57 -16.20 8.63
N LEU A 66 -10.76 -15.38 7.97
CA LEU A 66 -10.61 -15.30 6.52
C LEU A 66 -9.18 -15.67 6.13
N ARG A 67 -9.00 -16.21 4.92
CA ARG A 67 -7.67 -16.44 4.34
C ARG A 67 -7.28 -15.22 3.51
N ASP A 68 -6.06 -14.75 3.66
CA ASP A 68 -5.51 -13.63 2.91
C ASP A 68 -4.05 -13.89 2.49
N THR A 69 -3.87 -14.29 1.23
CA THR A 69 -2.58 -14.52 0.59
C THR A 69 -2.14 -13.32 -0.25
N SER A 70 -2.61 -12.10 0.07
CA SER A 70 -2.23 -10.86 -0.64
C SER A 70 -0.76 -10.46 -0.51
N GLY A 71 0.00 -11.08 0.41
CA GLY A 71 1.38 -10.67 0.72
C GLY A 71 1.49 -9.41 1.59
N ARG A 72 0.36 -8.83 2.04
CA ARG A 72 0.37 -7.77 3.07
C ARG A 72 0.66 -8.35 4.45
N ASP A 73 1.34 -7.60 5.31
CA ASP A 73 1.49 -7.99 6.72
C ASP A 73 0.34 -7.46 7.59
N GLN A 74 -0.18 -6.28 7.26
CA GLN A 74 -1.27 -5.62 7.97
C GLN A 74 -2.65 -6.01 7.40
N PRO A 75 -3.69 -6.11 8.25
CA PRO A 75 -5.07 -6.20 7.77
C PRO A 75 -5.41 -5.01 6.86
N LEU A 76 -6.06 -5.27 5.73
CA LEU A 76 -6.57 -4.21 4.86
C LEU A 76 -8.05 -3.96 5.19
N VAL A 77 -8.36 -2.75 5.64
CA VAL A 77 -9.73 -2.35 5.97
C VAL A 77 -10.07 -1.05 5.24
N ALA A 78 -11.15 -1.06 4.47
CA ALA A 78 -11.66 0.11 3.73
C ALA A 78 -13.12 0.38 4.16
N ASN A 79 -13.42 1.56 4.70
CA ASN A 79 -14.74 1.91 5.26
C ASN A 79 -15.29 0.88 6.27
N GLY A 80 -14.39 0.24 7.01
CA GLY A 80 -14.70 -0.83 7.95
C GLY A 80 -15.08 -2.17 7.32
N LEU A 81 -14.95 -2.34 6.00
CA LEU A 81 -14.98 -3.63 5.33
C LEU A 81 -13.59 -4.26 5.34
N ILE A 82 -13.51 -5.55 5.67
CA ILE A 82 -12.28 -6.33 5.69
C ILE A 82 -12.00 -6.83 4.28
N ILE A 83 -10.85 -6.45 3.74
CA ILE A 83 -10.44 -6.79 2.37
C ILE A 83 -9.40 -7.89 2.42
N THR A 84 -9.65 -9.00 1.72
CA THR A 84 -8.73 -10.14 1.64
C THR A 84 -8.57 -10.61 0.21
N TYR A 85 -7.41 -11.14 -0.14
CA TYR A 85 -7.18 -11.81 -1.42
C TYR A 85 -6.83 -13.27 -1.20
N ASN A 86 -7.54 -14.18 -1.85
CA ASN A 86 -7.23 -15.60 -1.80
C ASN A 86 -7.75 -16.30 -3.06
N ASN A 87 -6.99 -17.27 -3.58
CA ASN A 87 -7.36 -18.04 -4.79
C ASN A 87 -7.82 -17.15 -5.95
N ASN A 88 -7.02 -16.15 -6.33
CA ASN A 88 -7.32 -15.23 -7.43
C ASN A 88 -8.53 -14.30 -7.22
N THR A 89 -9.08 -14.26 -6.00
CA THR A 89 -10.28 -13.48 -5.69
C THR A 89 -10.00 -12.49 -4.57
N LEU A 90 -10.22 -11.21 -4.88
CA LEU A 90 -10.33 -10.14 -3.90
C LEU A 90 -11.75 -10.10 -3.35
N SER A 91 -11.92 -10.02 -2.04
CA SER A 91 -13.23 -10.02 -1.38
C SER A 91 -13.33 -8.87 -0.37
N ALA A 92 -14.51 -8.29 -0.22
CA ALA A 92 -14.85 -7.47 0.93
C ALA A 92 -15.86 -8.17 1.81
N THR A 93 -15.53 -8.27 3.10
CA THR A 93 -16.35 -8.91 4.12
C THR A 93 -16.71 -7.90 5.21
N THR A 94 -17.97 -7.89 5.63
CA THR A 94 -18.46 -7.03 6.71
C THR A 94 -17.86 -7.44 8.06
N PRO A 95 -17.88 -6.56 9.07
CA PRO A 95 -17.51 -6.92 10.45
C PRO A 95 -18.34 -8.09 11.02
N GLU A 96 -19.53 -8.34 10.47
CA GLU A 96 -20.40 -9.44 10.87
C GLU A 96 -20.06 -10.78 10.19
N GLY A 97 -19.25 -10.75 9.13
CA GLY A 97 -18.77 -11.94 8.41
C GLY A 97 -19.46 -12.22 7.07
N GLU A 98 -20.21 -11.27 6.53
CA GLU A 98 -20.85 -11.40 5.21
C GLU A 98 -19.91 -10.88 4.11
N THR A 99 -19.57 -11.72 3.13
CA THR A 99 -18.87 -11.25 1.92
C THR A 99 -19.86 -10.56 0.99
N VAL A 100 -19.70 -9.25 0.83
CA VAL A 100 -20.65 -8.39 0.11
C VAL A 100 -20.29 -8.22 -1.35
N TRP A 101 -19.00 -8.26 -1.71
CA TRP A 101 -18.58 -8.26 -3.11
C TRP A 101 -17.28 -9.03 -3.30
N THR A 102 -17.07 -9.49 -4.54
CA THR A 102 -15.84 -10.19 -4.94
C THR A 102 -15.37 -9.72 -6.31
N TYR A 103 -14.06 -9.68 -6.50
CA TYR A 103 -13.40 -9.45 -7.79
C TYR A 103 -12.41 -10.58 -8.06
N GLU A 104 -12.71 -11.40 -9.06
CA GLU A 104 -11.88 -12.53 -9.49
C GLU A 104 -11.14 -12.18 -10.78
N ARG A 105 -9.84 -12.53 -10.82
CA ARG A 105 -9.01 -12.39 -12.02
C ARG A 105 -7.88 -13.43 -12.04
N PRO A 106 -7.59 -14.08 -13.18
CA PRO A 106 -6.56 -15.12 -13.24
C PRO A 106 -5.13 -14.61 -13.09
N ASN A 107 -4.90 -13.31 -13.32
CA ASN A 107 -3.59 -12.69 -13.20
C ASN A 107 -3.10 -12.71 -11.73
N GLU A 108 -1.80 -12.84 -11.55
CA GLU A 108 -1.13 -12.73 -10.25
C GLU A 108 -1.35 -11.32 -9.67
N LEU A 109 -1.76 -11.24 -8.40
CA LEU A 109 -1.81 -9.99 -7.66
C LEU A 109 -0.39 -9.58 -7.27
N CYS A 110 0.02 -8.37 -7.67
CA CYS A 110 1.31 -7.81 -7.26
C CYS A 110 1.21 -7.04 -5.95
N LEU A 111 0.16 -6.24 -5.78
CA LEU A 111 -0.13 -5.51 -4.55
C LEU A 111 -1.60 -5.14 -4.47
N VAL A 112 -2.07 -4.88 -3.26
CA VAL A 112 -3.39 -4.30 -2.99
C VAL A 112 -3.28 -3.33 -1.82
N ASP A 113 -3.97 -2.18 -1.92
CA ASP A 113 -4.16 -1.21 -0.84
C ASP A 113 -5.52 -0.52 -0.95
N GLN A 114 -5.78 0.45 -0.08
CA GLN A 114 -6.96 1.30 -0.10
C GLN A 114 -6.59 2.78 0.00
N ALA A 115 -7.37 3.59 -0.69
CA ALA A 115 -7.41 5.05 -0.55
C ALA A 115 -8.72 5.56 -1.15
N TRP A 116 -9.18 6.74 -0.71
CA TRP A 116 -10.35 7.41 -1.29
C TRP A 116 -11.62 6.55 -1.33
N ASP A 117 -11.86 5.75 -0.28
CA ASP A 117 -12.98 4.79 -0.19
C ASP A 117 -12.95 3.71 -1.29
N LYS A 118 -11.78 3.42 -1.85
CA LYS A 118 -11.55 2.43 -2.90
C LYS A 118 -10.51 1.42 -2.48
N VAL A 119 -10.69 0.20 -2.95
CA VAL A 119 -9.67 -0.84 -2.96
C VAL A 119 -8.95 -0.79 -4.31
N VAL A 120 -7.64 -0.62 -4.28
CA VAL A 120 -6.78 -0.49 -5.46
C VAL A 120 -5.86 -1.70 -5.53
N ALA A 121 -5.97 -2.48 -6.60
CA ALA A 121 -5.20 -3.71 -6.80
C ALA A 121 -4.43 -3.62 -8.12
N ALA A 122 -3.12 -3.90 -8.06
CA ALA A 122 -2.27 -4.01 -9.24
C ALA A 122 -1.95 -5.49 -9.52
N TYR A 123 -2.08 -5.88 -10.78
CA TYR A 123 -1.90 -7.24 -11.24
C TYR A 123 -0.78 -7.31 -12.28
N ARG A 124 -0.15 -8.48 -12.36
CA ARG A 124 0.87 -8.77 -13.37
C ARG A 124 0.23 -8.98 -14.74
N ASN A 125 0.75 -8.30 -15.74
CA ASN A 125 0.50 -8.59 -17.16
C ASN A 125 1.84 -8.82 -17.90
N ASN A 126 1.81 -8.80 -19.23
CA ASN A 126 3.00 -8.98 -20.07
C ASN A 126 3.99 -7.80 -20.03
N ALA A 127 3.65 -6.71 -19.35
CA ALA A 127 4.45 -5.50 -19.18
C ALA A 127 4.70 -5.20 -17.68
N GLY A 128 4.69 -6.24 -16.83
CA GLY A 128 4.97 -6.15 -15.39
C GLY A 128 3.73 -5.88 -14.53
N CYS A 129 3.94 -5.36 -13.32
CA CYS A 129 2.92 -5.12 -12.30
C CYS A 129 2.14 -3.79 -12.47
N GLY A 130 1.75 -3.46 -13.70
CA GLY A 130 1.21 -2.13 -14.05
C GLY A 130 -0.27 -2.11 -14.40
N ASP A 131 -0.97 -3.23 -14.28
CA ASP A 131 -2.39 -3.36 -14.62
C ASP A 131 -3.26 -3.21 -13.38
N VAL A 132 -3.85 -2.03 -13.22
CA VAL A 132 -4.47 -1.61 -11.96
C VAL A 132 -5.97 -1.45 -12.11
N VAL A 133 -6.70 -1.93 -11.11
CA VAL A 133 -8.13 -1.68 -10.93
C VAL A 133 -8.36 -0.97 -9.61
N ALA A 134 -9.26 0.02 -9.62
CA ALA A 134 -9.84 0.60 -8.43
C ALA A 134 -11.31 0.17 -8.34
N ILE A 135 -11.70 -0.36 -7.19
CA ILE A 135 -13.06 -0.81 -6.87
C ILE A 135 -13.56 0.04 -5.72
N ASP A 136 -14.73 0.64 -5.86
CA ASP A 136 -15.40 1.34 -4.76
C ASP A 136 -15.68 0.35 -3.63
N ALA A 137 -15.17 0.64 -2.44
CA ALA A 137 -15.17 -0.32 -1.33
C ALA A 137 -16.59 -0.62 -0.86
N LYS A 138 -17.51 0.35 -0.87
CA LYS A 138 -18.87 0.20 -0.33
C LYS A 138 -19.82 -0.51 -1.28
N THR A 139 -19.61 -0.38 -2.59
CA THR A 139 -20.52 -0.94 -3.61
C THR A 139 -19.93 -2.14 -4.34
N GLY A 140 -18.61 -2.32 -4.34
CA GLY A 140 -17.95 -3.30 -5.18
C GLY A 140 -18.09 -2.99 -6.67
N SER A 141 -18.21 -1.71 -7.05
CA SER A 141 -18.29 -1.27 -8.46
C SER A 141 -16.94 -0.80 -8.98
N TYR A 142 -16.69 -0.95 -10.28
CA TYR A 142 -15.49 -0.39 -10.92
C TYR A 142 -15.47 1.14 -10.77
N ALA A 143 -14.40 1.67 -10.18
CA ALA A 143 -14.17 3.09 -10.01
C ALA A 143 -13.12 3.64 -11.00
N GLY A 144 -12.19 2.80 -11.46
CA GLY A 144 -11.18 3.18 -12.44
C GLY A 144 -10.32 1.99 -12.85
N THR A 145 -9.71 2.08 -14.02
CA THR A 145 -8.68 1.12 -14.47
C THR A 145 -7.56 1.88 -15.16
N ARG A 146 -6.34 1.33 -15.07
CA ARG A 146 -5.20 1.78 -15.86
C ARG A 146 -4.29 0.61 -16.19
N SER A 147 -3.51 0.77 -17.24
CA SER A 147 -2.47 -0.18 -17.61
C SER A 147 -1.26 0.58 -18.12
N ALA A 148 -0.09 0.28 -17.60
CA ALA A 148 1.18 0.81 -18.08
C ALA A 148 2.30 -0.21 -17.91
N ILE A 149 3.43 0.06 -18.55
CA ILE A 149 4.66 -0.68 -18.32
C ILE A 149 5.11 -0.43 -16.88
N ALA A 150 5.32 -1.49 -16.11
CA ALA A 150 5.76 -1.49 -14.71
C ALA A 150 6.92 -2.47 -14.51
N PRO A 151 7.72 -2.33 -13.44
CA PRO A 151 8.67 -3.37 -13.03
C PRO A 151 7.96 -4.70 -12.72
N ASP A 152 8.69 -5.81 -12.80
CA ASP A 152 8.15 -7.13 -12.46
C ASP A 152 8.02 -7.34 -10.96
N ASN A 153 8.99 -6.87 -10.17
CA ASN A 153 8.89 -6.91 -8.71
C ASN A 153 8.61 -5.50 -8.23
N VAL A 154 7.54 -5.37 -7.46
CA VAL A 154 7.11 -4.11 -6.89
C VAL A 154 6.77 -4.31 -5.43
N VAL A 155 6.95 -3.26 -4.65
CA VAL A 155 6.51 -3.14 -3.27
C VAL A 155 5.43 -2.08 -3.18
N ARG A 156 4.59 -2.22 -2.17
CA ARG A 156 3.44 -1.36 -1.95
C ARG A 156 3.89 0.03 -1.51
N LEU A 157 3.30 1.04 -2.13
CA LEU A 157 3.47 2.44 -1.73
C LEU A 157 2.09 3.09 -1.64
N ALA A 158 1.63 3.41 -0.44
CA ALA A 158 0.29 3.94 -0.24
C ALA A 158 0.16 4.83 1.00
N SER A 159 -0.84 5.71 0.93
CA SER A 159 -1.39 6.50 2.03
C SER A 159 -2.88 6.71 1.77
N ASN A 160 -3.56 7.47 2.63
CA ASN A 160 -4.96 7.85 2.38
C ASN A 160 -5.14 8.73 1.13
N ASP A 161 -4.06 9.33 0.61
CA ASP A 161 -4.11 10.32 -0.46
C ASP A 161 -3.49 9.84 -1.77
N ARG A 162 -2.70 8.76 -1.75
CA ARG A 162 -1.96 8.21 -2.88
C ARG A 162 -1.89 6.69 -2.79
N VAL A 163 -1.98 6.02 -3.93
CA VAL A 163 -1.63 4.60 -4.07
C VAL A 163 -0.70 4.46 -5.25
N GLY A 164 0.23 3.54 -5.16
CA GLY A 164 1.25 3.33 -6.16
C GLY A 164 2.10 2.12 -5.86
N TYR A 165 3.26 2.11 -6.48
CA TYR A 165 4.29 1.12 -6.23
C TYR A 165 5.67 1.77 -6.14
N ALA A 166 6.58 1.06 -5.49
CA ALA A 166 8.01 1.27 -5.60
C ALA A 166 8.67 -0.02 -6.09
N SER A 167 9.84 0.10 -6.70
CA SER A 167 10.77 -0.99 -6.97
C SER A 167 12.18 -0.44 -6.83
N ALA A 168 13.20 -1.30 -6.98
CA ALA A 168 14.59 -0.88 -7.01
C ALA A 168 14.90 0.11 -8.14
N GLU A 169 14.08 0.16 -9.19
CA GLU A 169 14.33 0.99 -10.37
C GLU A 169 13.36 2.16 -10.52
N ARG A 170 12.13 2.05 -10.00
CA ARG A 170 11.09 3.06 -10.27
C ARG A 170 10.04 3.14 -9.16
N VAL A 171 9.63 4.37 -8.88
CA VAL A 171 8.43 4.70 -8.11
C VAL A 171 7.37 5.27 -9.02
N GLU A 172 6.13 4.86 -8.81
CA GLU A 172 4.98 5.45 -9.48
C GLU A 172 3.84 5.68 -8.50
N LEU A 173 3.28 6.90 -8.50
CA LEU A 173 2.12 7.27 -7.69
C LEU A 173 0.91 7.60 -8.55
N TRP A 174 -0.27 7.28 -8.03
CA TRP A 174 -1.57 7.57 -8.62
C TRP A 174 -2.42 8.39 -7.67
N ARG A 175 -3.30 9.22 -8.24
CA ARG A 175 -4.38 9.89 -7.52
C ARG A 175 -5.70 9.11 -7.63
N SER A 176 -6.79 9.67 -7.09
CA SER A 176 -8.08 8.99 -6.93
C SER A 176 -8.77 8.51 -8.21
N ASP A 177 -8.41 9.04 -9.37
CA ASP A 177 -8.90 8.61 -10.70
C ASP A 177 -7.90 7.71 -11.44
N LEU A 178 -6.88 7.19 -10.74
CA LEU A 178 -5.76 6.40 -11.23
C LEU A 178 -4.85 7.12 -12.25
N VAL A 179 -4.99 8.44 -12.42
CA VAL A 179 -4.02 9.22 -13.17
C VAL A 179 -2.69 9.24 -12.41
N ARG A 180 -1.62 8.95 -13.14
CA ARG A 180 -0.24 9.04 -12.64
C ARG A 180 0.09 10.46 -12.23
N THR A 181 0.60 10.64 -11.02
CA THR A 181 1.07 11.94 -10.54
C THR A 181 2.58 12.00 -10.37
N VAL A 182 3.24 10.87 -10.14
CA VAL A 182 4.71 10.77 -10.17
C VAL A 182 5.14 9.52 -10.93
N GLU A 183 6.19 9.67 -11.73
CA GLU A 183 7.06 8.62 -12.26
C GLU A 183 8.50 9.04 -11.95
N TYR A 184 9.15 8.34 -11.01
CA TYR A 184 10.50 8.65 -10.54
C TYR A 184 11.43 7.45 -10.69
N GLY A 185 12.64 7.67 -11.22
CA GLY A 185 13.66 6.67 -11.45
C GLY A 185 13.79 6.27 -12.92
N ARG A 186 14.09 4.99 -13.18
CA ARG A 186 14.31 4.46 -14.53
C ARG A 186 13.01 4.39 -15.33
N VAL A 187 12.98 5.06 -16.48
CA VAL A 187 11.85 5.06 -17.42
C VAL A 187 12.27 4.39 -18.74
N GLU A 188 11.57 3.32 -19.13
CA GLU A 188 11.93 2.50 -20.30
C GLU A 188 11.92 3.30 -21.62
N ALA A 189 10.88 4.11 -21.84
CA ALA A 189 10.70 4.90 -23.05
C ALA A 189 10.44 6.37 -22.70
N LYS A 190 11.51 7.11 -22.41
CA LYS A 190 11.45 8.55 -22.16
C LYS A 190 10.91 9.27 -23.41
N GLN A 191 9.90 10.10 -23.23
CA GLN A 191 9.34 10.89 -24.33
C GLN A 191 10.27 12.04 -24.70
N GLU A 192 10.88 12.65 -23.68
CA GLU A 192 11.84 13.74 -23.83
C GLU A 192 13.14 13.42 -23.07
N PRO A 193 14.30 13.96 -23.50
CA PRO A 193 15.55 13.78 -22.76
C PRO A 193 15.51 14.55 -21.43
N LYS A 194 16.22 14.03 -20.42
CA LYS A 194 16.47 14.68 -19.11
C LYS A 194 15.22 14.94 -18.24
N GLN A 195 14.18 14.12 -18.38
CA GLN A 195 12.98 14.23 -17.54
C GLN A 195 13.18 13.69 -16.11
N GLN A 196 14.17 12.82 -15.89
CA GLN A 196 14.40 12.19 -14.59
C GLN A 196 15.60 12.84 -13.89
N PRO A 197 15.45 13.34 -12.64
CA PRO A 197 16.54 13.99 -11.92
C PRO A 197 17.61 12.98 -11.48
N HIS A 198 17.18 11.78 -11.04
CA HIS A 198 18.04 10.70 -10.60
C HIS A 198 17.51 9.35 -11.12
N GLU A 199 18.43 8.43 -11.40
CA GLU A 199 18.14 7.06 -11.82
C GLU A 199 18.99 6.09 -10.99
N CYS A 200 18.83 6.19 -9.66
CA CYS A 200 19.55 5.42 -8.66
C CYS A 200 18.77 4.16 -8.24
N THR A 201 19.41 3.30 -7.44
CA THR A 201 18.74 2.12 -6.88
C THR A 201 17.94 2.51 -5.66
N ILE A 202 16.61 2.48 -5.77
CA ILE A 202 15.68 2.84 -4.69
C ILE A 202 15.65 1.70 -3.65
N THR A 203 15.90 2.02 -2.38
CA THR A 203 15.96 1.06 -1.29
C THR A 203 14.70 1.06 -0.43
N SER A 204 14.02 2.20 -0.26
CA SER A 204 12.73 2.27 0.44
C SER A 204 11.93 3.48 -0.03
N ALA A 205 10.61 3.45 0.13
CA ALA A 205 9.72 4.54 -0.28
C ALA A 205 8.51 4.66 0.64
N LEU A 206 8.12 5.90 0.95
CA LEU A 206 6.88 6.23 1.66
C LEU A 206 6.24 7.47 1.02
N THR A 207 4.92 7.59 1.12
CA THR A 207 4.18 8.75 0.62
C THR A 207 3.12 9.16 1.62
N ARG A 208 2.80 10.45 1.66
CA ARG A 208 1.66 10.98 2.40
C ARG A 208 1.27 12.34 1.84
N LYS A 209 -0.04 12.57 1.65
CA LYS A 209 -0.55 13.85 1.13
C LYS A 209 0.16 14.21 -0.18
N GLU A 210 0.93 15.29 -0.17
CA GLU A 210 1.67 15.83 -1.30
C GLU A 210 3.18 15.56 -1.21
N LEU A 211 3.63 14.70 -0.30
CA LEU A 211 5.03 14.34 -0.11
C LEU A 211 5.28 12.89 -0.53
N LEU A 212 6.35 12.71 -1.31
CA LEU A 212 6.97 11.42 -1.61
C LEU A 212 8.39 11.45 -1.03
N ALA A 213 8.75 10.40 -0.28
CA ALA A 213 10.09 10.19 0.20
C ALA A 213 10.63 8.87 -0.35
N VAL A 214 11.89 8.88 -0.80
CA VAL A 214 12.61 7.66 -1.19
C VAL A 214 14.00 7.68 -0.57
N THR A 215 14.48 6.53 -0.12
CA THR A 215 15.92 6.30 0.08
C THR A 215 16.47 5.58 -1.13
N GLU A 216 17.67 5.94 -1.56
CA GLU A 216 18.30 5.38 -2.74
C GLU A 216 19.82 5.37 -2.64
N ILE A 217 20.45 4.47 -3.41
CA ILE A 217 21.91 4.34 -3.53
C ILE A 217 22.29 4.72 -4.97
N CYS A 218 23.14 5.73 -5.08
CA CYS A 218 23.70 6.26 -6.31
C CYS A 218 25.22 5.96 -6.39
N ASP A 219 25.85 6.22 -7.54
CA ASP A 219 27.31 6.06 -7.72
C ASP A 219 28.14 6.95 -6.78
N ASP A 220 27.57 8.06 -6.31
CA ASP A 220 28.22 9.07 -5.48
C ASP A 220 27.77 9.09 -4.00
N GLY A 221 26.91 8.14 -3.60
CA GLY A 221 26.50 7.95 -2.21
C GLY A 221 25.05 7.50 -2.05
N ALA A 222 24.60 7.41 -0.79
CA ALA A 222 23.21 7.12 -0.45
C ALA A 222 22.48 8.40 -0.02
N PHE A 223 21.21 8.50 -0.43
CA PHE A 223 20.41 9.70 -0.25
C PHE A 223 19.00 9.39 0.20
N LEU A 224 18.46 10.25 1.06
CA LEU A 224 17.03 10.47 1.21
C LEU A 224 16.64 11.62 0.27
N ARG A 225 15.68 11.36 -0.62
CA ARG A 225 15.08 12.35 -1.52
C ARG A 225 13.66 12.65 -1.08
N LEU A 226 13.36 13.92 -0.87
CA LEU A 226 11.99 14.40 -0.67
C LEU A 226 11.51 15.06 -1.96
N GLN A 227 10.30 14.72 -2.38
CA GLN A 227 9.75 15.11 -3.67
C GLN A 227 8.28 15.50 -3.55
N GLU A 228 7.80 16.35 -4.45
CA GLU A 228 6.35 16.56 -4.58
C GLU A 228 5.66 15.28 -5.09
N ALA A 229 4.52 14.92 -4.50
CA ALA A 229 3.68 13.83 -5.00
C ALA A 229 2.76 14.25 -6.17
N THR A 230 2.75 15.55 -6.51
CA THR A 230 2.02 16.14 -7.65
C THR A 230 2.82 17.27 -8.31
N PRO A 231 3.98 16.97 -8.93
CA PRO A 231 4.72 17.93 -9.74
C PRO A 231 3.88 18.46 -10.92
N GLU A 232 4.34 19.53 -11.56
CA GLU A 232 3.70 20.10 -12.75
C GLU A 232 3.59 19.08 -13.90
N ASP A 233 4.58 18.20 -14.06
CA ASP A 233 4.56 17.05 -14.97
C ASP A 233 4.94 15.77 -14.22
N SER A 234 4.06 14.77 -14.25
CA SER A 234 4.32 13.46 -13.63
C SER A 234 5.61 12.76 -14.09
N ARG A 235 6.14 13.13 -15.26
CA ARG A 235 7.37 12.56 -15.84
C ARG A 235 8.62 13.32 -15.40
N GLU A 236 8.47 14.48 -14.78
CA GLU A 236 9.52 15.38 -14.33
C GLU A 236 9.39 15.62 -12.83
N PRO A 237 9.83 14.66 -11.99
CA PRO A 237 9.72 14.78 -10.54
C PRO A 237 10.38 16.05 -9.99
N GLU A 238 9.69 16.73 -9.08
CA GLU A 238 10.19 17.94 -8.41
C GLU A 238 10.83 17.56 -7.08
N ILE A 239 12.17 17.64 -7.04
CA ILE A 239 12.96 17.37 -5.84
C ILE A 239 12.90 18.59 -4.91
N LEU A 240 12.46 18.35 -3.67
CA LEU A 240 12.40 19.32 -2.59
C LEU A 240 13.72 19.35 -1.81
N ALA A 241 14.25 18.17 -1.47
CA ALA A 241 15.49 18.03 -0.71
C ALA A 241 16.29 16.79 -1.10
N ASP A 242 17.61 16.97 -1.04
CA ASP A 242 18.66 15.99 -1.36
C ASP A 242 19.55 15.79 -0.15
N ILE A 243 19.30 14.74 0.64
CA ILE A 243 19.89 14.58 1.97
C ILE A 243 20.81 13.36 1.98
N PRO A 244 22.12 13.52 2.19
CA PRO A 244 23.02 12.38 2.36
C PRO A 244 22.65 11.57 3.60
N VAL A 245 22.59 10.26 3.46
CA VAL A 245 22.31 9.30 4.54
C VAL A 245 23.28 8.12 4.48
N SER A 246 23.30 7.28 5.52
CA SER A 246 24.05 6.02 5.53
C SER A 246 23.46 5.04 4.50
N GLU A 247 24.27 4.18 3.88
CA GLU A 247 23.82 3.23 2.84
C GLU A 247 22.72 2.28 3.32
N ASP A 248 22.79 1.85 4.58
CA ASP A 248 21.81 0.95 5.19
C ASP A 248 20.60 1.69 5.81
N ALA A 249 20.53 3.02 5.69
CA ALA A 249 19.42 3.80 6.23
C ALA A 249 18.15 3.62 5.39
N TYR A 250 17.01 3.49 6.05
CA TYR A 250 15.72 3.30 5.40
C TYR A 250 14.60 4.09 6.09
N LEU A 251 13.52 4.34 5.36
CA LEU A 251 12.37 5.11 5.84
C LEU A 251 11.60 4.35 6.94
N VAL A 252 11.30 5.05 8.03
CA VAL A 252 10.45 4.54 9.12
C VAL A 252 9.20 5.37 9.34
N ALA A 253 9.15 6.61 8.85
CA ALA A 253 7.92 7.40 8.87
C ALA A 253 7.91 8.48 7.80
N ILE A 254 6.71 8.95 7.49
CA ILE A 254 6.46 10.15 6.68
C ILE A 254 5.25 10.89 7.23
N SER A 255 5.38 12.21 7.37
CA SER A 255 4.29 13.13 7.68
C SER A 255 3.94 13.97 6.44
N GLN A 256 3.08 14.98 6.60
CA GLN A 256 2.72 15.84 5.47
C GLN A 256 3.92 16.65 4.98
N ASP A 257 4.84 16.98 5.89
CA ASP A 257 5.90 17.98 5.65
C ASP A 257 7.29 17.47 6.10
N ALA A 258 7.42 16.20 6.48
CA ALA A 258 8.69 15.60 6.91
C ALA A 258 8.76 14.10 6.59
N ALA A 259 9.96 13.53 6.56
CA ALA A 259 10.20 12.09 6.56
C ALA A 259 11.27 11.72 7.59
N ALA A 260 11.21 10.50 8.11
CA ALA A 260 12.18 9.99 9.06
C ALA A 260 12.84 8.72 8.55
N VAL A 261 14.16 8.66 8.70
CA VAL A 261 14.98 7.49 8.40
C VAL A 261 15.54 6.92 9.69
N TYR A 262 15.64 5.60 9.73
CA TYR A 262 16.41 4.90 10.75
C TYR A 262 17.77 4.54 10.18
N ASP A 263 18.84 4.84 10.92
CA ASP A 263 20.21 4.43 10.62
C ASP A 263 20.59 3.25 11.54
N PRO A 264 20.71 2.01 11.00
CA PRO A 264 21.06 0.83 11.78
C PRO A 264 22.45 0.89 12.43
N ALA A 265 23.39 1.66 11.88
CA ALA A 265 24.76 1.73 12.40
C ALA A 265 24.86 2.57 13.68
N THR A 266 23.93 3.51 13.85
CA THR A 266 23.91 4.44 15.00
C THR A 266 22.70 4.25 15.92
N SER A 267 21.76 3.38 15.52
CA SER A 267 20.45 3.20 16.18
C SER A 267 19.67 4.52 16.30
N GLU A 268 19.82 5.40 15.32
CA GLU A 268 19.23 6.73 15.30
C GLU A 268 18.03 6.77 14.35
N VAL A 269 16.90 7.28 14.84
CA VAL A 269 15.79 7.76 14.00
C VAL A 269 15.95 9.26 13.85
N ARG A 270 16.03 9.73 12.60
CA ARG A 270 16.22 11.15 12.28
C ARG A 270 15.12 11.66 11.37
N GLY A 271 14.43 12.71 11.80
CA GLY A 271 13.42 13.41 11.02
C GLY A 271 14.04 14.54 10.18
N TYR A 272 13.53 14.73 8.98
CA TYR A 272 13.91 15.80 8.06
C TYR A 272 12.68 16.47 7.47
N ASP A 273 12.66 17.80 7.41
CA ASP A 273 11.62 18.55 6.72
C ASP A 273 11.87 18.64 5.21
N LYS A 274 10.92 19.24 4.48
CA LYS A 274 10.98 19.44 3.02
C LYS A 274 12.14 20.31 2.54
N ASP A 275 12.76 21.11 3.41
CA ASP A 275 13.96 21.90 3.09
C ASP A 275 15.25 21.08 3.32
N GLY A 276 15.12 19.85 3.81
CA GLY A 276 16.21 18.94 4.15
C GLY A 276 16.87 19.24 5.49
N ALA A 277 16.27 20.10 6.32
CA ALA A 277 16.77 20.38 7.66
C ALA A 277 16.37 19.25 8.62
N THR A 278 17.29 18.86 9.50
CA THR A 278 16.97 17.91 10.57
C THR A 278 15.98 18.55 11.55
N THR A 279 14.82 17.93 11.71
CA THR A 279 13.77 18.35 12.65
C THR A 279 13.93 17.66 14.00
N SER A 280 14.35 16.39 14.00
CA SER A 280 14.50 15.60 15.21
C SER A 280 15.59 14.53 15.08
N THR A 281 16.16 14.15 16.22
CA THR A 281 17.08 13.03 16.39
C THR A 281 16.67 12.27 17.63
N SER A 282 16.39 10.98 17.49
CA SER A 282 15.98 10.09 18.57
C SER A 282 16.79 8.81 18.55
N PHE A 283 17.31 8.39 19.69
CA PHE A 283 17.96 7.09 19.84
C PHE A 283 16.92 6.04 20.25
N VAL A 284 16.85 4.95 19.51
CA VAL A 284 15.96 3.81 19.79
C VAL A 284 16.79 2.57 20.09
N PRO A 285 16.22 1.56 20.78
CA PRO A 285 16.83 0.23 20.79
C PRO A 285 17.10 -0.24 19.36
N GLN A 286 18.19 -0.99 19.18
CA GLN A 286 18.54 -1.54 17.87
C GLN A 286 17.34 -2.29 17.29
N LEU A 287 16.88 -1.84 16.13
CA LEU A 287 15.88 -2.54 15.33
C LEU A 287 16.59 -3.57 14.45
N ASP A 288 15.89 -4.67 14.16
CA ASP A 288 16.37 -5.66 13.21
C ASP A 288 16.32 -5.10 11.77
N ALA A 289 17.03 -5.76 10.85
CA ALA A 289 17.01 -5.35 9.46
C ALA A 289 15.65 -5.66 8.82
N PRO A 290 15.08 -4.75 8.02
CA PRO A 290 13.81 -5.00 7.36
C PRO A 290 13.94 -6.12 6.32
N GLU A 291 12.83 -6.80 6.02
CA GLU A 291 12.82 -7.81 4.96
C GLU A 291 13.04 -7.14 3.59
N LEU A 292 14.05 -7.59 2.84
CA LEU A 292 14.33 -7.11 1.49
C LEU A 292 13.64 -7.99 0.44
N GLY A 293 13.13 -7.36 -0.61
CA GLY A 293 12.62 -8.02 -1.80
C GLY A 293 13.76 -8.59 -2.67
N PRO A 294 13.41 -9.32 -3.75
CA PRO A 294 14.41 -9.95 -4.63
C PRO A 294 15.39 -8.96 -5.26
N ASP A 295 14.96 -7.71 -5.44
CA ASP A 295 15.74 -6.65 -6.07
C ASP A 295 16.38 -5.68 -5.05
N GLY A 296 16.38 -6.03 -3.76
CA GLY A 296 17.04 -5.26 -2.69
C GLY A 296 16.24 -4.08 -2.12
N VAL A 297 15.10 -3.72 -2.70
CA VAL A 297 14.15 -2.77 -2.09
C VAL A 297 13.49 -3.39 -0.85
N VAL A 298 13.26 -2.61 0.20
CA VAL A 298 12.52 -3.06 1.38
C VAL A 298 11.14 -3.56 0.96
N LYS A 299 10.87 -4.85 1.22
CA LYS A 299 9.69 -5.57 0.72
C LYS A 299 8.40 -5.01 1.29
N ASN A 300 8.39 -4.80 2.61
CA ASN A 300 7.26 -4.26 3.35
C ASN A 300 7.80 -3.33 4.43
N LEU A 301 7.37 -2.06 4.41
CA LEU A 301 7.51 -1.17 5.55
C LEU A 301 6.23 -1.27 6.39
N PRO A 302 6.28 -1.88 7.59
CA PRO A 302 5.13 -1.99 8.48
C PRO A 302 4.88 -0.67 9.21
N VAL A 303 4.58 0.38 8.43
CA VAL A 303 4.17 1.68 8.94
C VAL A 303 2.67 1.75 9.13
N ALA A 304 2.19 2.48 10.12
CA ALA A 304 0.77 2.76 10.28
C ALA A 304 0.50 4.16 10.81
N ASP A 305 -0.61 4.74 10.33
CA ASP A 305 -1.12 6.04 10.74
C ASP A 305 -2.08 5.91 11.91
N LEU A 306 -1.74 6.52 13.03
CA LEU A 306 -2.59 6.68 14.20
C LEU A 306 -2.99 8.16 14.34
N PRO A 307 -4.10 8.49 15.02
CA PRO A 307 -4.63 9.86 15.06
C PRO A 307 -3.61 10.94 15.44
N HIS A 308 -2.63 10.60 16.28
CA HIS A 308 -1.62 11.52 16.78
C HIS A 308 -0.18 11.02 16.60
N HIS A 309 0.04 9.91 15.89
CA HIS A 309 1.36 9.31 15.74
C HIS A 309 1.53 8.60 14.40
N MET A 310 2.75 8.68 13.87
CA MET A 310 3.26 7.73 12.89
C MET A 310 3.87 6.57 13.64
N THR A 311 3.68 5.36 13.13
CA THR A 311 4.27 4.18 13.74
C THR A 311 5.07 3.37 12.76
N TYR A 312 6.14 2.77 13.28
CA TYR A 312 6.94 1.77 12.61
C TYR A 312 7.08 0.58 13.55
N TRP A 313 6.93 -0.63 13.02
CA TRP A 313 7.15 -1.84 13.80
C TRP A 313 8.35 -2.61 13.24
N GLU A 314 9.20 -3.12 14.12
CA GLU A 314 10.23 -4.09 13.72
C GLU A 314 10.49 -5.06 14.86
N ASN A 315 10.43 -6.35 14.54
CA ASN A 315 10.60 -7.52 15.41
C ASN A 315 10.55 -7.24 16.92
N GLY A 316 9.35 -6.98 17.47
CA GLY A 316 9.16 -6.78 18.91
C GLY A 316 9.15 -5.32 19.38
N SER A 317 9.46 -4.36 18.51
CA SER A 317 9.51 -2.93 18.82
C SER A 317 8.49 -2.15 17.99
N LEU A 318 7.50 -1.54 18.65
CA LEU A 318 6.61 -0.57 18.02
C LEU A 318 7.08 0.85 18.38
N VAL A 319 7.61 1.57 17.41
CA VAL A 319 8.12 2.94 17.53
C VAL A 319 7.00 3.92 17.20
N LEU A 320 6.73 4.87 18.08
CA LEU A 320 5.79 5.97 17.88
C LEU A 320 6.57 7.26 17.63
N MET A 321 6.20 7.98 16.59
CA MET A 321 6.75 9.28 16.21
C MET A 321 5.63 10.30 16.13
N GLU A 322 5.83 11.48 16.71
CA GLU A 322 4.84 12.55 16.59
C GLU A 322 4.84 13.15 15.16
N PRO A 323 3.70 13.66 14.64
CA PRO A 323 3.59 13.93 13.21
C PRO A 323 4.30 15.20 12.71
N ALA A 324 4.64 16.15 13.60
CA ALA A 324 5.16 17.46 13.20
C ALA A 324 6.66 17.42 12.87
N GLU A 325 7.48 16.87 13.76
CA GLU A 325 8.95 16.77 13.61
C GLU A 325 9.42 15.33 13.44
N LEU A 326 8.51 14.34 13.50
CA LEU A 326 8.81 12.91 13.49
C LEU A 326 9.73 12.49 14.65
N GLN A 327 9.69 13.23 15.76
CA GLN A 327 10.43 12.85 16.96
C GLN A 327 9.84 11.56 17.54
N VAL A 328 10.69 10.60 17.90
CA VAL A 328 10.24 9.39 18.61
C VAL A 328 9.76 9.76 20.01
N THR A 329 8.48 9.51 20.29
CA THR A 329 7.83 9.79 21.58
C THR A 329 7.73 8.56 22.47
N GLY A 330 7.81 7.35 21.89
CA GLY A 330 7.77 6.11 22.64
C GLY A 330 8.21 4.90 21.83
N VAL A 331 8.76 3.89 22.52
CA VAL A 331 9.07 2.58 21.96
C VAL A 331 8.42 1.52 22.84
N PHE A 332 7.45 0.79 22.28
CA PHE A 332 6.67 -0.24 22.95
C PHE A 332 7.29 -1.60 22.64
N GLN A 333 7.98 -2.15 23.64
CA GLN A 333 8.66 -3.45 23.55
C GLN A 333 7.67 -4.61 23.74
N GLY A 334 7.93 -5.74 23.07
CA GLY A 334 7.05 -6.91 23.08
C GLY A 334 5.82 -6.77 22.19
N ALA A 335 5.79 -5.76 21.29
CA ALA A 335 4.74 -5.62 20.31
C ALA A 335 4.95 -6.62 19.15
N LEU A 336 3.90 -7.36 18.79
CA LEU A 336 3.96 -8.35 17.69
C LEU A 336 3.75 -7.75 16.30
N GLY A 337 3.33 -6.50 16.21
CA GLY A 337 3.06 -5.83 14.94
C GLY A 337 2.60 -4.39 15.16
N THR A 338 2.14 -3.76 14.09
CA THR A 338 1.54 -2.42 14.15
C THR A 338 0.23 -2.41 14.93
N GLY A 339 -0.03 -1.27 15.58
CA GLY A 339 -1.23 -1.05 16.39
C GLY A 339 -2.38 -0.37 15.66
N VAL A 340 -3.49 -0.21 16.37
CA VAL A 340 -4.67 0.57 15.96
C VAL A 340 -5.15 1.44 17.11
N ALA A 341 -5.74 2.60 16.79
CA ALA A 341 -6.37 3.45 17.79
C ALA A 341 -7.76 2.93 18.17
N ALA A 342 -8.10 3.05 19.45
CA ALA A 342 -9.44 2.80 19.98
C ALA A 342 -9.86 3.99 20.85
N GLY A 343 -10.35 5.05 20.21
CA GLY A 343 -10.48 6.36 20.84
C GLY A 343 -9.10 6.92 21.19
N ASP A 344 -8.91 7.30 22.45
CA ASP A 344 -7.64 7.84 22.96
C ASP A 344 -6.64 6.76 23.40
N ALA A 345 -6.92 5.48 23.15
CA ALA A 345 -6.01 4.39 23.49
C ALA A 345 -5.31 3.81 22.25
N LEU A 346 -4.06 3.42 22.42
CA LEU A 346 -3.33 2.54 21.52
C LEU A 346 -3.66 1.08 21.84
N LEU A 347 -4.09 0.33 20.84
CA LEU A 347 -4.13 -1.13 20.89
C LEU A 347 -2.95 -1.68 20.08
N TYR A 348 -2.28 -2.72 20.61
CA TYR A 348 -1.30 -3.50 19.85
C TYR A 348 -1.23 -4.94 20.36
N ALA A 349 -0.84 -5.87 19.49
CA ALA A 349 -0.73 -7.27 19.86
C ALA A 349 0.56 -7.54 20.67
N THR A 350 0.45 -8.44 21.65
CA THR A 350 1.53 -8.98 22.48
C THR A 350 1.36 -10.49 22.60
N ASP A 351 2.36 -11.21 23.09
CA ASP A 351 2.25 -12.68 23.31
C ASP A 351 1.03 -13.09 24.17
N ASN A 352 0.62 -12.23 25.10
CA ASN A 352 -0.46 -12.53 26.05
C ASN A 352 -1.84 -12.05 25.60
N GLY A 353 -1.94 -11.32 24.49
CA GLY A 353 -3.21 -10.80 23.96
C GLY A 353 -3.08 -9.44 23.28
N ILE A 354 -4.08 -8.56 23.47
CA ILE A 354 -4.08 -7.18 22.97
C ILE A 354 -3.80 -6.22 24.13
N ALA A 355 -2.66 -5.54 24.10
CA ALA A 355 -2.34 -4.48 25.03
C ALA A 355 -3.19 -3.24 24.76
N VAL A 356 -3.63 -2.59 25.84
CA VAL A 356 -4.27 -1.26 25.83
C VAL A 356 -3.28 -0.31 26.50
N ALA A 357 -2.82 0.71 25.79
CA ALA A 357 -1.83 1.65 26.29
C ALA A 357 -2.24 3.10 26.01
N ASP A 358 -1.78 4.01 26.86
CA ASP A 358 -1.77 5.44 26.56
C ASP A 358 -0.61 5.76 25.61
N TRP A 359 -0.82 6.72 24.71
CA TRP A 359 0.15 7.13 23.69
C TRP A 359 1.50 7.60 24.26
N HIS A 360 1.50 8.12 25.48
CA HIS A 360 2.63 8.77 26.13
C HIS A 360 3.31 7.86 27.15
N THR A 361 2.69 6.75 27.55
CA THR A 361 3.27 5.80 28.50
C THR A 361 3.51 4.46 27.84
N THR A 362 4.79 4.07 27.74
CA THR A 362 5.20 2.81 27.09
C THR A 362 4.79 1.55 27.86
N ALA A 363 4.31 1.68 29.10
CA ALA A 363 3.73 0.59 29.87
C ALA A 363 2.23 0.46 29.55
N PRO A 364 1.74 -0.73 29.15
CA PRO A 364 0.32 -0.91 28.90
C PRO A 364 -0.48 -0.81 30.21
N GLU A 365 -1.65 -0.19 30.14
CA GLU A 365 -2.58 -0.08 31.26
C GLU A 365 -3.17 -1.44 31.63
N ARG A 366 -3.45 -2.25 30.60
CA ARG A 366 -3.95 -3.63 30.72
C ARG A 366 -3.73 -4.42 29.44
N VAL A 367 -3.85 -5.73 29.53
CA VAL A 367 -3.84 -6.65 28.39
C VAL A 367 -5.17 -7.40 28.34
N ILE A 368 -5.84 -7.37 27.19
CA ILE A 368 -7.03 -8.17 26.91
C ILE A 368 -6.57 -9.54 26.43
N PRO A 369 -6.84 -10.64 27.16
CA PRO A 369 -6.36 -11.96 26.76
C PRO A 369 -6.92 -12.38 25.40
N VAL A 370 -6.05 -12.89 24.53
CA VAL A 370 -6.42 -13.51 23.25
C VAL A 370 -5.58 -14.79 23.10
N ASP A 371 -6.24 -15.92 22.92
CA ASP A 371 -5.58 -17.20 22.65
C ASP A 371 -5.35 -17.33 21.13
N ARG A 372 -4.09 -17.31 20.70
CA ARG A 372 -3.70 -17.50 19.29
C ARG A 372 -3.31 -18.94 18.98
N GLY A 373 -3.58 -19.86 19.90
CA GLY A 373 -3.15 -21.25 19.81
C GLY A 373 -1.63 -21.35 19.74
N GLY A 374 -1.12 -21.97 18.68
CA GLY A 374 0.32 -22.17 18.46
C GLY A 374 1.00 -21.10 17.60
N TYR A 375 0.31 -20.03 17.21
CA TYR A 375 0.89 -19.01 16.33
C TYR A 375 1.85 -18.09 17.11
N SER A 376 3.08 -17.95 16.61
CA SER A 376 4.16 -17.16 17.23
C SER A 376 4.84 -16.17 16.29
N GLY A 377 4.25 -15.93 15.11
CA GLY A 377 4.75 -14.93 14.15
C GLY A 377 4.22 -13.52 14.43
N PRO A 378 4.51 -12.56 13.52
CA PRO A 378 3.99 -11.21 13.62
C PRO A 378 2.46 -11.13 13.63
N VAL A 379 1.92 -10.21 14.43
CA VAL A 379 0.48 -9.96 14.53
C VAL A 379 0.22 -8.46 14.40
N HIS A 380 -0.23 -8.05 13.22
CA HIS A 380 -0.67 -6.68 12.96
C HIS A 380 -2.16 -6.57 13.23
N ILE A 381 -2.58 -5.43 13.78
CA ILE A 381 -4.00 -5.21 14.11
C ILE A 381 -4.59 -3.99 13.42
N ALA A 382 -5.88 -4.11 13.11
CA ALA A 382 -6.72 -3.03 12.61
C ALA A 382 -8.11 -3.10 13.29
N SER A 383 -9.01 -2.20 12.91
CA SER A 383 -10.40 -2.25 13.36
C SER A 383 -11.36 -2.16 12.17
N ALA A 384 -12.43 -2.94 12.21
CA ALA A 384 -13.53 -2.92 11.25
C ALA A 384 -14.84 -2.73 12.03
N GLY A 385 -15.33 -1.49 12.11
CA GLY A 385 -16.40 -1.11 13.03
C GLY A 385 -16.09 -1.44 14.49
N ALA A 386 -17.01 -2.13 15.17
CA ALA A 386 -16.85 -2.54 16.56
C ALA A 386 -16.08 -3.87 16.73
N THR A 387 -15.16 -4.18 15.81
CA THR A 387 -14.33 -5.39 15.85
C THR A 387 -12.84 -5.03 15.84
N VAL A 388 -12.03 -5.93 16.39
CA VAL A 388 -10.57 -5.93 16.22
C VAL A 388 -10.23 -6.99 15.19
N VAL A 389 -9.41 -6.63 14.21
CA VAL A 389 -8.99 -7.53 13.12
C VAL A 389 -7.50 -7.80 13.30
N GLU A 390 -7.14 -9.04 13.57
CA GLU A 390 -5.75 -9.50 13.60
C GLU A 390 -5.38 -10.11 12.26
N LYS A 391 -4.17 -9.81 11.76
CA LYS A 391 -3.54 -10.58 10.69
C LYS A 391 -2.38 -11.39 11.27
N ARG A 392 -2.49 -12.72 11.15
CA ARG A 392 -1.58 -13.75 11.67
C ARG A 392 -1.01 -14.50 10.46
N GLY A 393 0.01 -13.93 9.82
CA GLY A 393 0.47 -14.40 8.51
C GLY A 393 -0.64 -14.30 7.47
N ASP A 394 -1.00 -15.42 6.84
CA ASP A 394 -2.06 -15.48 5.83
C ASP A 394 -3.48 -15.63 6.41
N GLU A 395 -3.66 -15.58 7.74
CA GLU A 395 -4.98 -15.64 8.38
C GLU A 395 -5.39 -14.27 8.91
N VAL A 396 -6.61 -13.85 8.58
CA VAL A 396 -7.25 -12.65 9.11
C VAL A 396 -8.33 -13.09 10.09
N VAL A 397 -8.12 -12.85 11.38
CA VAL A 397 -9.03 -13.24 12.47
C VAL A 397 -9.79 -12.01 12.96
N VAL A 398 -11.11 -12.07 12.86
CA VAL A 398 -11.99 -10.96 13.25
C VAL A 398 -12.56 -11.27 14.63
N MET A 399 -12.31 -10.40 15.59
CA MET A 399 -12.72 -10.53 16.99
C MET A 399 -13.83 -9.53 17.33
N ARG A 400 -14.89 -10.04 17.96
CA ARG A 400 -15.98 -9.22 18.48
C ARG A 400 -15.51 -8.51 19.75
N ALA A 401 -15.76 -7.21 19.82
CA ALA A 401 -15.39 -6.38 20.93
C ALA A 401 -16.57 -6.21 21.90
N THR A 402 -16.32 -6.35 23.21
CA THR A 402 -17.32 -6.04 24.24
C THR A 402 -16.92 -4.76 24.97
N THR A 403 -17.74 -3.71 24.90
CA THR A 403 -17.57 -2.48 25.68
C THR A 403 -18.42 -2.56 26.96
N SER A 404 -17.88 -2.04 28.06
CA SER A 404 -18.55 -2.00 29.37
C SER A 404 -19.53 -0.84 29.48
#